data_AF-C0MNQ5-F1
#
_entry.id   AF-C0MNQ5-F1
#
_cell.length_a   1.000
_cell.length_b   1.000
_cell.length_c   1.000
_cell.angle_alpha   90.00
_cell.angle_beta   90.00
_cell.angle_gamma   90.00
#
_symmetry.space_group_name_H-M   'P 1'
#
loop_
_entity.id
_entity.type
_entity.pdbx_description
1 polymer ?
#
loop_
_entity_poly.entity_id
_entity_poly.type
_entity_poly.pdbx_seq_one_letter_code
_entity_poly.pdbx_strand_id
1 'polypeptide(L)'
;DHSPALELLVDDGEVVGARGVSRQTGERWTVRAGAVVIATGGCAFLSKALGCNVLTGDGGLLAAEVGAELSGMEFSNAYGLGPAFASVTKSAFYRFASFYYEDGSPIDSAGSARGRSVIAKTLLTQPVYCKLDRAPEDIRPLLRAAQPNFFLPFDRRGIDPLTQRFQVTLRLEGTVRGTGGIRIVDENCASSVPGLYAAGDAATRELICGGFTGGGSHNAAWAMSSGSWAGEAAAGHALRGSAVRREGRGAGTASLIADGARELDPQAVITGVQDEVLPYDKNLFRTQRGMRESLSKLDALWGELQTRPRQDAFSVIRGREAAAMVATARWMYRTASERKETRGMHKHMDHPGLDPNQQRRLLTGGLDQVWVRPERELAQPAQFVAANA
;
A
#
# COMPACT_ATOMS: atom_id res chain seq x y z
N ASP A 1 11.77 8.98 11.25
CA ASP A 1 12.61 8.59 10.09
C ASP A 1 14.02 8.09 10.41
N HIS A 2 14.67 8.55 11.49
CA HIS A 2 16.02 8.08 11.84
C HIS A 2 16.06 6.92 12.83
N SER A 3 14.92 6.42 13.30
CA SER A 3 14.87 5.32 14.27
C SER A 3 13.75 4.32 13.94
N PRO A 4 13.83 3.59 12.80
CA PRO A 4 12.78 2.68 12.39
C PRO A 4 12.56 1.55 13.42
N ALA A 5 11.30 1.23 13.68
CA ALA A 5 10.91 0.02 14.40
C ALA A 5 11.16 -1.19 13.51
N LEU A 6 11.74 -2.25 14.08
CA LEU A 6 12.07 -3.47 13.38
C LEU A 6 11.23 -4.66 13.85
N GLU A 7 10.68 -4.60 15.07
CA GLU A 7 9.78 -5.61 15.63
C GLU A 7 8.85 -5.01 16.68
N LEU A 8 7.71 -5.67 16.90
CA LEU A 8 6.84 -5.44 18.05
C LEU A 8 7.21 -6.38 19.20
N LEU A 9 6.89 -5.96 20.43
CA LEU A 9 7.02 -6.76 21.64
C LEU A 9 5.66 -7.31 22.04
N VAL A 10 5.62 -8.60 22.36
CA VAL A 10 4.39 -9.32 22.73
C VAL A 10 4.54 -9.98 24.09
N ASP A 11 3.52 -9.87 24.93
CA ASP A 11 3.38 -10.64 26.16
C ASP A 11 1.94 -11.15 26.28
N ASP A 12 1.78 -12.45 26.52
CA ASP A 12 0.48 -13.13 26.65
C ASP A 12 -0.51 -12.81 25.50
N GLY A 13 0.01 -12.73 24.26
CA GLY A 13 -0.77 -12.42 23.05
C GLY A 13 -1.11 -10.94 22.85
N GLU A 14 -0.69 -10.05 23.75
CA GLU A 14 -0.90 -8.61 23.66
C GLU A 14 0.38 -7.87 23.24
N VAL A 15 0.26 -6.84 22.40
CA VAL A 15 1.39 -5.97 22.03
C VAL A 15 1.69 -4.99 23.16
N VAL A 16 2.94 -4.99 23.63
CA VAL A 16 3.41 -4.24 24.81
C VAL A 16 4.58 -3.30 24.51
N GLY A 17 4.89 -3.07 23.23
CA GLY A 17 5.98 -2.19 22.86
C GLY A 17 6.57 -2.50 21.49
N ALA A 18 7.76 -1.93 21.24
CA ALA A 18 8.51 -2.14 20.01
C ALA A 18 10.01 -2.04 20.26
N ARG A 19 10.79 -2.60 19.33
CA ARG A 19 12.23 -2.42 19.25
C ARG A 19 12.63 -1.98 17.86
N GLY A 20 13.77 -1.33 17.77
CA GLY A 20 14.33 -0.94 16.49
C GLY A 20 15.77 -0.51 16.59
N VAL A 21 16.20 0.26 15.61
CA VAL A 21 17.58 0.75 15.53
C VAL A 21 17.60 2.24 15.19
N SER A 22 18.59 2.96 15.70
CA SER A 22 18.90 4.33 15.30
C SER A 22 19.81 4.31 14.08
N ARG A 23 19.39 4.93 12.98
CA ARG A 23 20.18 5.09 11.75
C ARG A 23 21.42 5.94 11.94
N GLN A 24 21.37 6.88 12.89
CA GLN A 24 22.47 7.82 13.13
C GLN A 24 23.55 7.21 14.02
N THR A 25 23.15 6.49 15.08
CA THR A 25 24.10 5.92 16.06
C THR A 25 24.39 4.44 15.82
N GLY A 26 23.53 3.74 15.07
CA GLY A 26 23.56 2.28 14.91
C GLY A 26 23.05 1.51 16.13
N GLU A 27 22.67 2.21 17.21
CA GLU A 27 22.26 1.60 18.46
C GLU A 27 20.83 1.05 18.38
N ARG A 28 20.62 -0.08 19.04
CA ARG A 28 19.28 -0.65 19.21
C ARG A 28 18.54 0.07 20.32
N TRP A 29 17.25 0.33 20.10
CA TRP A 29 16.37 0.92 21.10
C TRP A 29 15.22 -0.03 21.44
N THR A 30 14.68 0.11 22.64
CA THR A 30 13.49 -0.62 23.11
C THR A 30 12.54 0.37 23.77
N VAL A 31 11.27 0.32 23.39
CA VAL A 31 10.19 1.09 24.03
C VAL A 31 9.13 0.11 24.53
N ARG A 32 8.85 0.14 25.83
CA ARG A 32 7.68 -0.51 26.43
C ARG A 32 6.52 0.46 26.40
N ALA A 33 5.34 -0.01 25.99
CA ALA A 33 4.18 0.83 25.76
C ALA A 33 2.90 0.18 26.30
N GLY A 34 1.97 1.04 26.72
CA GLY A 34 0.62 0.68 27.11
C GLY A 34 -0.17 0.06 25.97
N ALA A 35 0.05 0.61 24.78
CA ALA A 35 -0.55 0.25 23.49
C ALA A 35 0.38 0.74 22.37
N VAL A 36 0.22 0.21 21.16
CA VAL A 36 0.98 0.61 19.97
C VAL A 36 0.01 0.97 18.85
N VAL A 37 0.24 2.11 18.19
CA VAL A 37 -0.50 2.53 16.99
C VAL A 37 0.43 2.46 15.77
N ILE A 38 0.07 1.66 14.77
CA ILE A 38 0.77 1.62 13.48
C ILE A 38 0.18 2.68 12.55
N ALA A 39 0.96 3.73 12.29
CA ALA A 39 0.64 4.82 11.36
C ALA A 39 1.75 5.02 10.31
N THR A 40 2.35 3.92 9.84
CA THR A 40 3.54 3.91 8.97
C THR A 40 3.26 4.24 7.50
N GLY A 41 2.02 4.55 7.14
CA GLY A 41 1.57 4.59 5.76
C GLY A 41 1.44 3.19 5.15
N GLY A 42 1.23 3.14 3.83
CA GLY A 42 1.08 1.90 3.07
C GLY A 42 2.39 1.37 2.47
N CYS A 43 2.26 0.55 1.43
CA CYS A 43 3.36 0.08 0.61
C CYS A 43 3.15 0.57 -0.82
N ALA A 44 4.13 1.30 -1.35
CA ALA A 44 4.19 1.71 -2.74
C ALA A 44 5.44 1.13 -3.43
N PHE A 45 6.10 0.16 -2.82
CA PHE A 45 7.20 -0.62 -3.40
C PHE A 45 8.33 0.25 -3.96
N LEU A 46 8.62 1.39 -3.30
CA LEU A 46 9.64 2.34 -3.73
C LEU A 46 9.47 2.78 -5.20
N SER A 47 8.21 2.97 -5.65
CA SER A 47 7.84 3.23 -7.06
C SER A 47 8.30 4.57 -7.64
N LYS A 48 8.96 5.41 -6.82
CA LYS A 48 9.38 6.79 -7.15
C LYS A 48 8.23 7.76 -7.46
N ALA A 49 6.98 7.39 -7.19
CA ALA A 49 5.92 8.39 -7.06
C ALA A 49 6.23 9.33 -5.88
N LEU A 50 5.76 10.58 -5.93
CA LEU A 50 6.07 11.58 -4.91
C LEU A 50 5.63 11.08 -3.52
N GLY A 51 6.56 11.03 -2.56
CA GLY A 51 6.32 10.52 -1.21
C GLY A 51 6.26 8.99 -1.09
N CYS A 52 6.39 8.24 -2.19
CA CYS A 52 6.29 6.77 -2.20
C CYS A 52 7.62 6.03 -2.03
N ASN A 53 8.75 6.73 -2.02
CA ASN A 53 10.08 6.12 -1.90
C ASN A 53 10.53 5.87 -0.45
N VAL A 54 9.58 5.87 0.47
CA VAL A 54 9.73 5.53 1.90
C VAL A 54 8.60 4.60 2.38
N LEU A 55 7.77 4.11 1.46
CA LEU A 55 6.55 3.34 1.74
C LEU A 55 6.79 1.88 1.34
N THR A 56 7.36 1.12 2.26
CA THR A 56 7.85 -0.25 2.09
C THR A 56 6.92 -1.31 2.69
N GLY A 57 5.89 -0.89 3.44
CA GLY A 57 4.88 -1.79 4.03
C GLY A 57 5.24 -2.34 5.41
N ASP A 58 6.22 -1.74 6.09
CA ASP A 58 6.82 -2.24 7.33
C ASP A 58 5.77 -2.46 8.43
N GLY A 59 4.83 -1.53 8.58
CA GLY A 59 3.74 -1.68 9.55
C GLY A 59 2.89 -2.92 9.31
N GLY A 60 2.65 -3.29 8.05
CA GLY A 60 1.96 -4.53 7.71
C GLY A 60 2.76 -5.77 8.11
N LEU A 61 4.08 -5.76 7.91
CA LEU A 61 4.98 -6.82 8.36
C LEU A 61 4.95 -6.96 9.88
N LEU A 62 5.15 -5.85 10.60
CA LEU A 62 5.13 -5.80 12.06
C LEU A 62 3.82 -6.33 12.64
N ALA A 63 2.68 -5.95 12.05
CA ALA A 63 1.37 -6.41 12.46
C ALA A 63 1.18 -7.91 12.20
N ALA A 64 1.58 -8.41 11.03
CA ALA A 64 1.45 -9.82 10.67
C ALA A 64 2.33 -10.73 11.55
N GLU A 65 3.51 -10.27 11.97
CA GLU A 65 4.41 -11.01 12.86
C GLU A 65 3.82 -11.27 14.25
N VAL A 66 2.90 -10.41 14.70
CA VAL A 66 2.15 -10.60 15.95
C VAL A 66 0.78 -11.26 15.73
N GLY A 67 0.50 -11.72 14.51
CA GLY A 67 -0.73 -12.44 14.17
C GLY A 67 -1.90 -11.53 13.77
N ALA A 68 -1.67 -10.24 13.50
CA ALA A 68 -2.73 -9.37 13.01
C ALA A 68 -3.17 -9.74 11.59
N GLU A 69 -4.46 -9.59 11.33
CA GLU A 69 -5.04 -9.84 10.01
C GLU A 69 -4.99 -8.57 9.14
N LEU A 70 -5.02 -8.76 7.83
CA LEU A 70 -5.14 -7.73 6.80
C LEU A 70 -6.48 -7.87 6.08
N SER A 71 -6.98 -6.79 5.47
CA SER A 71 -8.22 -6.78 4.67
C SER A 71 -8.04 -5.93 3.41
N GLY A 72 -8.71 -6.33 2.33
CA GLY A 72 -8.73 -5.59 1.06
C GLY A 72 -7.40 -5.61 0.29
N MET A 73 -6.54 -6.60 0.56
CA MET A 73 -5.19 -6.67 -0.05
C MET A 73 -5.23 -6.89 -1.56
N GLU A 74 -6.32 -7.41 -2.12
CA GLU A 74 -6.56 -7.47 -3.56
C GLU A 74 -6.67 -6.07 -4.21
N PHE A 75 -7.03 -5.04 -3.45
CA PHE A 75 -7.18 -3.64 -3.90
C PHE A 75 -5.91 -2.82 -3.64
N SER A 76 -4.74 -3.40 -3.93
CA SER A 76 -3.41 -2.82 -3.68
C SER A 76 -2.64 -2.46 -4.97
N ASN A 77 -3.34 -2.28 -6.09
CA ASN A 77 -2.75 -2.01 -7.42
C ASN A 77 -3.17 -0.64 -7.99
N ALA A 78 -3.27 0.37 -7.14
CA ALA A 78 -3.50 1.72 -7.63
C ALA A 78 -2.27 2.21 -8.39
N TYR A 79 -2.44 2.65 -9.64
CA TYR A 79 -1.41 3.36 -10.39
C TYR A 79 -1.80 4.83 -10.52
N GLY A 80 -0.84 5.74 -10.48
CA GLY A 80 -0.96 7.19 -10.61
C GLY A 80 -0.44 7.68 -11.97
N LEU A 81 -1.20 8.56 -12.64
CA LEU A 81 -0.83 9.12 -13.95
C LEU A 81 0.00 10.38 -13.71
N GLY A 82 1.14 10.44 -14.38
CA GLY A 82 2.08 11.55 -14.25
C GLY A 82 2.97 11.68 -15.48
N PRO A 83 3.76 12.77 -15.58
CA PRO A 83 4.77 12.91 -16.62
C PRO A 83 5.83 11.81 -16.45
N ALA A 84 6.28 11.19 -17.54
CA ALA A 84 7.27 10.11 -17.49
C ALA A 84 8.57 10.53 -16.79
N PHE A 85 8.90 11.82 -16.86
CA PHE A 85 10.09 12.44 -16.29
C PHE A 85 9.94 13.00 -14.87
N ALA A 86 8.77 12.85 -14.23
CA ALA A 86 8.51 13.40 -12.91
C ALA A 86 7.90 12.36 -11.97
N SER A 87 8.04 12.60 -10.66
CA SER A 87 7.43 11.77 -9.60
C SER A 87 5.98 12.15 -9.29
N VAL A 88 5.50 13.29 -9.79
CA VAL A 88 4.21 13.87 -9.40
C VAL A 88 3.04 13.18 -10.12
N THR A 89 2.22 12.44 -9.38
CA THR A 89 1.02 11.73 -9.85
C THR A 89 -0.26 12.52 -9.52
N LYS A 90 -0.62 13.50 -10.37
CA LYS A 90 -1.79 14.37 -10.18
C LYS A 90 -2.86 14.11 -11.24
N SER A 91 -3.48 12.93 -11.16
CA SER A 91 -4.50 12.46 -12.12
C SER A 91 -5.64 13.48 -12.36
N ALA A 92 -5.97 14.33 -11.39
CA ALA A 92 -7.02 15.33 -11.52
C ALA A 92 -6.82 16.30 -12.70
N PHE A 93 -5.59 16.69 -13.05
CA PHE A 93 -5.32 17.57 -14.21
C PHE A 93 -5.55 16.87 -15.54
N TYR A 94 -5.35 15.56 -15.59
CA TYR A 94 -5.49 14.78 -16.83
C TYR A 94 -6.95 14.58 -17.25
N ARG A 95 -7.92 15.08 -16.49
CA ARG A 95 -9.30 15.28 -16.98
C ARG A 95 -9.35 16.27 -18.16
N PHE A 96 -8.36 17.16 -18.23
CA PHE A 96 -8.19 18.15 -19.28
C PHE A 96 -7.26 17.67 -20.40
N ALA A 97 -6.88 16.38 -20.42
CA ALA A 97 -5.89 15.87 -21.37
C ALA A 97 -6.52 15.20 -22.60
N SER A 98 -5.91 15.44 -23.76
CA SER A 98 -5.96 14.57 -24.94
C SER A 98 -4.70 13.70 -24.99
N PHE A 99 -4.83 12.47 -25.50
CA PHE A 99 -3.75 11.47 -25.54
C PHE A 99 -3.41 11.08 -26.97
N TYR A 100 -2.12 10.85 -27.22
CA TYR A 100 -1.55 10.68 -28.55
C TYR A 100 -0.48 9.59 -28.57
N TYR A 101 -0.34 8.96 -29.73
CA TYR A 101 0.85 8.20 -30.08
C TYR A 101 2.02 9.16 -30.39
N GLU A 102 3.21 8.61 -30.58
CA GLU A 102 4.43 9.38 -30.86
C GLU A 102 4.33 10.22 -32.14
N ASP A 103 3.77 9.63 -33.19
CA ASP A 103 3.52 10.30 -34.48
C ASP A 103 2.50 11.45 -34.39
N GLY A 104 1.80 11.59 -33.25
CA GLY A 104 0.79 12.61 -33.01
C GLY A 104 -0.63 12.23 -33.40
N SER A 105 -0.86 11.01 -33.89
CA SER A 105 -2.20 10.49 -34.05
C SER A 105 -2.89 10.30 -32.69
N PRO A 106 -4.20 10.59 -32.57
CA PRO A 106 -4.92 10.48 -31.31
C PRO A 106 -5.07 9.01 -30.89
N ILE A 107 -5.07 8.76 -29.57
CA ILE A 107 -5.42 7.46 -29.01
C ILE A 107 -6.91 7.48 -28.64
N ASP A 108 -7.72 6.82 -29.45
CA ASP A 108 -9.16 6.75 -29.22
C ASP A 108 -9.51 6.12 -27.86
N SER A 109 -10.51 6.68 -27.20
CA SER A 109 -10.99 6.23 -25.88
C SER A 109 -9.97 6.30 -24.74
N ALA A 110 -8.77 6.83 -24.95
CA ALA A 110 -7.83 7.12 -23.86
C ALA A 110 -8.30 8.33 -23.05
N GLY A 111 -8.21 8.22 -21.73
CA GLY A 111 -8.63 9.28 -20.83
C GLY A 111 -8.30 8.98 -19.37
N SER A 112 -8.24 10.03 -18.55
CA SER A 112 -7.87 9.89 -17.14
C SER A 112 -8.99 9.33 -16.26
N ALA A 113 -10.23 9.79 -16.47
CA ALA A 113 -11.40 9.34 -15.70
C ALA A 113 -12.02 8.06 -16.26
N ARG A 114 -12.18 8.00 -17.58
CA ARG A 114 -12.58 6.81 -18.35
C ARG A 114 -11.50 6.59 -19.40
N GLY A 115 -11.12 5.34 -19.66
CA GLY A 115 -10.07 5.03 -20.64
C GLY A 115 -8.66 4.83 -20.09
N ARG A 116 -8.48 4.83 -18.77
CA ARG A 116 -7.16 4.65 -18.16
C ARG A 116 -6.53 3.29 -18.50
N SER A 117 -7.36 2.25 -18.67
CA SER A 117 -6.90 0.94 -19.14
C SER A 117 -6.36 1.00 -20.57
N VAL A 118 -6.86 1.89 -21.43
CA VAL A 118 -6.35 2.08 -22.79
C VAL A 118 -4.93 2.63 -22.73
N ILE A 119 -4.71 3.70 -21.95
CA ILE A 119 -3.38 4.28 -21.70
C ILE A 119 -2.41 3.21 -21.20
N ALA A 120 -2.81 2.42 -20.20
CA ALA A 120 -1.96 1.37 -19.64
C ALA A 120 -1.62 0.27 -20.66
N LYS A 121 -2.59 -0.16 -21.48
CA LYS A 121 -2.37 -1.15 -22.54
C LYS A 121 -1.44 -0.62 -23.62
N THR A 122 -1.60 0.63 -24.03
CA THR A 122 -0.70 1.26 -25.01
C THR A 122 0.73 1.36 -24.47
N LEU A 123 0.89 1.75 -23.21
CA LEU A 123 2.21 1.84 -22.56
C LEU A 123 2.97 0.50 -22.47
N LEU A 124 2.30 -0.64 -22.66
CA LEU A 124 2.97 -1.95 -22.72
C LEU A 124 3.77 -2.14 -24.01
N THR A 125 3.40 -1.47 -25.10
CA THR A 125 4.01 -1.67 -26.41
C THR A 125 4.73 -0.43 -26.93
N GLN A 126 4.32 0.77 -26.52
CA GLN A 126 4.89 2.02 -27.02
C GLN A 126 4.65 3.22 -26.07
N PRO A 127 5.43 4.30 -26.20
CA PRO A 127 5.20 5.53 -25.45
C PRO A 127 3.81 6.14 -25.67
N VAL A 128 3.26 6.77 -24.63
CA VAL A 128 2.04 7.59 -24.71
C VAL A 128 2.39 9.03 -24.41
N TYR A 129 1.89 9.93 -25.24
CA TYR A 129 2.00 11.37 -25.06
C TYR A 129 0.65 11.95 -24.69
N CYS A 130 0.64 13.06 -23.96
CA CYS A 130 -0.58 13.82 -23.73
C CYS A 130 -0.33 15.32 -23.77
N LYS A 131 -1.41 16.09 -23.91
CA LYS A 131 -1.44 17.55 -23.84
C LYS A 131 -2.67 17.95 -23.03
N LEU A 132 -2.56 18.93 -22.14
CA LEU A 132 -3.66 19.42 -21.30
C LEU A 132 -4.52 20.46 -22.02
N ASP A 133 -4.91 20.15 -23.26
CA ASP A 133 -5.56 21.06 -24.20
C ASP A 133 -7.06 21.27 -23.96
N ARG A 134 -7.70 20.41 -23.17
CA ARG A 134 -9.13 20.50 -22.84
C ARG A 134 -9.42 21.35 -21.61
N ALA A 135 -8.41 22.05 -21.07
CA ALA A 135 -8.62 22.97 -19.96
C ALA A 135 -9.40 24.21 -20.46
N PRO A 136 -10.56 24.54 -19.85
CA PRO A 136 -11.30 25.76 -20.18
C PRO A 136 -10.44 27.03 -20.02
N GLU A 137 -10.63 28.02 -20.89
CA GLU A 137 -9.81 29.25 -20.93
C GLU A 137 -9.79 30.02 -19.60
N ASP A 138 -10.94 30.09 -18.91
CA ASP A 138 -11.10 30.70 -17.60
C ASP A 138 -10.36 29.95 -16.48
N ILE A 139 -10.20 28.64 -16.63
CA ILE A 139 -9.51 27.77 -15.67
C ILE A 139 -7.99 27.79 -15.86
N ARG A 140 -7.49 27.95 -17.09
CA ARG A 140 -6.05 27.87 -17.41
C ARG A 140 -5.16 28.74 -16.52
N PRO A 141 -5.47 30.03 -16.25
CA PRO A 141 -4.66 30.87 -15.36
C PRO A 141 -4.60 30.35 -13.92
N LEU A 142 -5.65 29.65 -13.48
CA LEU A 142 -5.80 29.18 -12.10
C LEU A 142 -5.08 27.85 -11.85
N LEU A 143 -4.87 27.03 -12.89
CA LEU A 143 -4.28 25.69 -12.76
C LEU A 143 -2.93 25.73 -12.04
N ARG A 144 -2.07 26.69 -12.42
CA ARG A 144 -0.73 26.85 -11.85
C ARG A 144 -0.77 27.29 -10.40
N ALA A 145 -1.65 28.24 -10.06
CA ALA A 145 -1.84 28.70 -8.69
C ALA A 145 -2.38 27.58 -7.79
N ALA A 146 -3.29 26.75 -8.32
CA ALA A 146 -3.94 25.69 -7.56
C ALA A 146 -2.99 24.54 -7.17
N GLN A 147 -2.05 24.15 -8.04
CA GLN A 147 -1.07 23.09 -7.75
C GLN A 147 0.31 23.41 -8.34
N PRO A 148 1.11 24.29 -7.71
CA PRO A 148 2.42 24.68 -8.22
C PRO A 148 3.39 23.49 -8.38
N ASN A 149 3.28 22.50 -7.49
CA ASN A 149 4.11 21.29 -7.53
C ASN A 149 3.88 20.42 -8.78
N PHE A 150 2.71 20.50 -9.42
CA PHE A 150 2.45 19.81 -10.68
C PHE A 150 3.21 20.46 -11.84
N PHE A 151 3.30 21.79 -11.87
CA PHE A 151 3.93 22.55 -12.95
C PHE A 151 5.46 22.63 -12.83
N LEU A 152 5.99 22.56 -11.60
CA LEU A 152 7.44 22.68 -11.34
C LEU A 152 8.33 21.77 -12.23
N PRO A 153 8.03 20.47 -12.46
CA PRO A 153 8.84 19.63 -13.34
C PRO A 153 8.80 20.06 -14.82
N PHE A 154 7.69 20.66 -15.26
CA PHE A 154 7.54 21.16 -16.62
C PHE A 154 8.35 22.44 -16.84
N ASP A 155 8.33 23.35 -15.87
CA ASP A 155 9.12 24.59 -15.89
C ASP A 155 10.60 24.30 -16.01
N ARG A 156 11.10 23.34 -15.23
CA ARG A 156 12.49 22.88 -15.28
C ARG A 156 12.90 22.32 -16.64
N ARG A 157 11.94 21.88 -17.45
CA ARG A 157 12.17 21.35 -18.80
C ARG A 157 11.82 22.35 -19.91
N GLY A 158 11.29 23.52 -19.57
CA GLY A 158 10.78 24.46 -20.57
C GLY A 158 9.61 23.90 -21.40
N ILE A 159 8.80 23.02 -20.80
CA ILE A 159 7.60 22.46 -21.44
C ILE A 159 6.38 23.21 -20.93
N ASP A 160 5.53 23.73 -21.81
CA ASP A 160 4.18 24.16 -21.45
C ASP A 160 3.19 23.00 -21.68
N PRO A 161 2.67 22.37 -20.61
CA PRO A 161 1.79 21.22 -20.75
C PRO A 161 0.42 21.55 -21.36
N LEU A 162 0.04 22.83 -21.44
CA LEU A 162 -1.22 23.29 -22.05
C LEU A 162 -1.10 23.36 -23.58
N THR A 163 0.10 23.62 -24.11
CA THR A 163 0.33 23.85 -25.54
C THR A 163 1.19 22.76 -26.19
N GLN A 164 2.05 22.07 -25.44
CA GLN A 164 2.99 21.08 -25.94
C GLN A 164 2.63 19.65 -25.46
N ARG A 165 2.91 18.66 -26.32
CA ARG A 165 2.79 17.24 -25.97
C ARG A 165 3.96 16.82 -25.09
N PHE A 166 3.68 15.95 -24.11
CA PHE A 166 4.72 15.37 -23.25
C PHE A 166 4.40 13.91 -22.94
N GLN A 167 5.45 13.09 -22.74
CA GLN A 167 5.31 11.67 -22.43
C GLN A 167 4.73 11.46 -21.02
N VAL A 168 3.81 10.53 -20.89
CA VAL A 168 3.21 10.11 -19.62
C VAL A 168 3.61 8.70 -19.23
N THR A 169 3.45 8.39 -17.95
CA THR A 169 3.59 7.03 -17.41
C THR A 169 2.57 6.79 -16.30
N LEU A 170 2.41 5.53 -15.90
CA LEU A 170 1.66 5.12 -14.73
C LEU A 170 2.63 4.60 -13.66
N ARG A 171 2.68 5.26 -12.50
CA ARG A 171 3.51 4.86 -11.36
C ARG A 171 2.67 4.10 -10.34
N LEU A 172 3.15 2.97 -9.85
CA LEU A 172 2.46 2.23 -8.80
C LEU A 172 2.39 3.06 -7.51
N GLU A 173 1.22 3.17 -6.89
CA GLU A 173 1.02 3.77 -5.56
C GLU A 173 0.48 2.73 -4.57
N GLY A 174 0.40 1.46 -4.99
CA GLY A 174 0.21 0.29 -4.12
C GLY A 174 -0.99 0.42 -3.17
N THR A 175 -0.78 0.11 -1.89
CA THR A 175 -1.81 0.30 -0.86
C THR A 175 -1.97 1.75 -0.41
N VAL A 176 -1.09 2.68 -0.79
CA VAL A 176 -1.18 4.11 -0.42
C VAL A 176 -2.39 4.78 -1.07
N ARG A 177 -2.65 4.42 -2.32
CA ARG A 177 -3.92 4.75 -3.01
C ARG A 177 -4.84 3.56 -3.19
N GLY A 178 -4.42 2.39 -2.76
CA GLY A 178 -5.26 1.21 -2.61
C GLY A 178 -6.17 1.32 -1.40
N THR A 179 -6.92 0.25 -1.10
CA THR A 179 -7.71 0.14 0.14
C THR A 179 -7.22 -0.95 1.08
N GLY A 180 -6.25 -1.77 0.65
CA GLY A 180 -5.64 -2.81 1.47
C GLY A 180 -4.83 -2.28 2.66
N GLY A 181 -4.88 -2.99 3.79
CA GLY A 181 -4.11 -2.67 4.99
C GLY A 181 -4.46 -3.56 6.18
N ILE A 182 -3.98 -3.21 7.37
CA ILE A 182 -4.29 -3.88 8.64
C ILE A 182 -5.79 -3.86 8.87
N ARG A 183 -6.37 -5.02 9.16
CA ARG A 183 -7.80 -5.18 9.43
C ARG A 183 -8.14 -4.42 10.72
N ILE A 184 -9.15 -3.57 10.61
CA ILE A 184 -9.75 -2.88 11.74
C ILE A 184 -10.98 -3.68 12.19
N VAL A 185 -11.05 -4.01 13.49
CA VAL A 185 -12.10 -4.87 14.04
C VAL A 185 -13.28 -4.11 14.65
N ASP A 186 -13.08 -2.84 14.99
CA ASP A 186 -14.11 -1.97 15.60
C ASP A 186 -13.91 -0.48 15.25
N GLU A 187 -14.82 0.38 15.75
CA GLU A 187 -14.76 1.84 15.59
C GLU A 187 -13.58 2.52 16.29
N ASN A 188 -12.88 1.81 17.17
CA ASN A 188 -11.72 2.31 17.90
C ASN A 188 -10.41 2.17 17.09
N CYS A 189 -10.50 1.70 15.85
CA CYS A 189 -9.34 1.37 15.02
C CYS A 189 -8.42 0.30 15.65
N ALA A 190 -8.98 -0.58 16.48
CA ALA A 190 -8.25 -1.74 17.01
C ALA A 190 -7.97 -2.76 15.89
N SER A 191 -6.84 -3.45 15.99
CA SER A 191 -6.55 -4.63 15.18
C SER A 191 -7.14 -5.90 15.81
N SER A 192 -6.93 -7.06 15.18
CA SER A 192 -7.26 -8.36 15.79
C SER A 192 -6.36 -8.77 16.96
N VAL A 193 -5.29 -8.01 17.24
CA VAL A 193 -4.32 -8.29 18.30
C VAL A 193 -4.49 -7.26 19.43
N PRO A 194 -4.69 -7.70 20.69
CA PRO A 194 -4.81 -6.80 21.83
C PRO A 194 -3.62 -5.84 21.94
N GLY A 195 -3.90 -4.59 22.34
CA GLY A 195 -2.88 -3.55 22.49
C GLY A 195 -2.35 -2.97 21.17
N LEU A 196 -2.79 -3.47 20.01
CA LEU A 196 -2.36 -3.00 18.70
C LEU A 196 -3.51 -2.32 17.93
N TYR A 197 -3.24 -1.09 17.48
CA TYR A 197 -4.13 -0.25 16.71
C TYR A 197 -3.47 0.15 15.38
N ALA A 198 -4.26 0.57 14.39
CA ALA A 198 -3.73 1.05 13.13
C ALA A 198 -4.48 2.28 12.61
N ALA A 199 -3.77 3.17 11.93
CA ALA A 199 -4.32 4.42 11.40
C ALA A 199 -3.76 4.78 10.03
N GLY A 200 -4.49 5.63 9.31
CA GLY A 200 -4.09 6.14 7.99
C GLY A 200 -3.92 5.03 6.97
N ASP A 201 -2.90 5.14 6.12
CA ASP A 201 -2.72 4.20 5.01
C ASP A 201 -2.26 2.79 5.44
N ALA A 202 -1.82 2.64 6.69
CA ALA A 202 -1.49 1.34 7.28
C ALA A 202 -2.75 0.53 7.63
N ALA A 203 -3.84 1.21 7.99
CA ALA A 203 -5.14 0.59 8.22
C ALA A 203 -5.88 0.37 6.90
N THR A 204 -6.65 -0.72 6.84
CA THR A 204 -7.55 -0.96 5.71
C THR A 204 -8.54 0.20 5.56
N ARG A 205 -8.79 0.60 4.31
CA ARG A 205 -9.82 1.58 3.94
C ARG A 205 -11.04 0.95 3.30
N GLU A 206 -11.07 -0.38 3.22
CA GLU A 206 -12.18 -1.12 2.64
C GLU A 206 -13.52 -0.80 3.33
N LEU A 207 -13.48 -0.51 4.63
CA LEU A 207 -14.64 -0.11 5.43
C LEU A 207 -15.35 1.16 4.94
N ILE A 208 -14.60 2.11 4.37
CA ILE A 208 -15.13 3.43 3.98
C ILE A 208 -15.18 3.63 2.45
N CYS A 209 -14.37 2.88 1.70
CA CYS A 209 -14.19 3.05 0.25
C CYS A 209 -14.45 1.77 -0.55
N GLY A 210 -14.65 0.61 0.10
CA GLY A 210 -14.76 -0.68 -0.58
C GLY A 210 -13.51 -1.00 -1.42
N GLY A 211 -13.73 -1.46 -2.66
CA GLY A 211 -12.67 -1.93 -3.55
C GLY A 211 -11.94 -0.85 -4.35
N PHE A 212 -12.20 0.43 -4.12
CA PHE A 212 -11.55 1.52 -4.84
C PHE A 212 -11.44 2.79 -3.99
N THR A 213 -10.26 3.41 -4.01
CA THR A 213 -10.10 4.80 -3.56
C THR A 213 -9.24 5.59 -4.56
N GLY A 214 -9.09 6.88 -4.31
CA GLY A 214 -8.30 7.81 -5.10
C GLY A 214 -7.17 8.44 -4.29
N GLY A 215 -6.75 9.64 -4.70
CA GLY A 215 -5.88 10.50 -3.87
C GLY A 215 -6.66 11.67 -3.28
N GLY A 216 -6.28 12.10 -2.08
CA GLY A 216 -6.93 13.21 -1.36
C GLY A 216 -8.20 12.74 -0.63
N SER A 217 -9.23 13.60 -0.59
CA SER A 217 -10.57 13.39 -0.02
C SER A 217 -10.64 12.31 1.08
N HIS A 218 -11.12 11.11 0.74
CA HIS A 218 -11.34 10.01 1.68
C HIS A 218 -10.06 9.52 2.37
N ASN A 219 -8.91 9.49 1.70
CA ASN A 219 -7.66 9.04 2.33
C ASN A 219 -7.19 10.05 3.39
N ALA A 220 -7.30 11.36 3.11
CA ALA A 220 -6.94 12.40 4.07
C ALA A 220 -7.91 12.43 5.26
N ALA A 221 -9.21 12.32 4.99
CA ALA A 221 -10.23 12.23 6.04
C ALA A 221 -10.02 10.97 6.91
N TRP A 222 -9.72 9.82 6.29
CA TRP A 222 -9.42 8.58 6.99
C TRP A 222 -8.19 8.71 7.87
N ALA A 223 -7.10 9.27 7.35
CA ALA A 223 -5.87 9.45 8.13
C ALA A 223 -6.09 10.31 9.38
N MET A 224 -6.83 11.42 9.25
CA MET A 224 -7.17 12.26 10.41
C MET A 224 -8.10 11.53 11.39
N SER A 225 -9.17 10.93 10.88
CA SER A 225 -10.20 10.33 11.73
C SER A 225 -9.69 9.08 12.46
N SER A 226 -9.09 8.13 11.72
CA SER A 226 -8.49 6.93 12.31
C SER A 226 -7.31 7.26 13.23
N GLY A 227 -6.54 8.31 12.95
CA GLY A 227 -5.50 8.79 13.84
C GLY A 227 -6.06 9.26 15.19
N SER A 228 -7.14 10.03 15.17
CA SER A 228 -7.83 10.47 16.39
C SER A 228 -8.41 9.29 17.17
N TRP A 229 -9.17 8.40 16.51
CA TRP A 229 -9.82 7.26 17.17
C TRP A 229 -8.81 6.25 17.72
N ALA A 230 -7.82 5.86 16.92
CA ALA A 230 -6.77 4.95 17.36
C ALA A 230 -5.96 5.55 18.53
N GLY A 231 -5.65 6.86 18.47
CA GLY A 231 -4.91 7.54 19.53
C GLY A 231 -5.68 7.60 20.84
N GLU A 232 -6.95 7.98 20.81
CA GLU A 232 -7.82 8.02 21.99
C GLU A 232 -8.01 6.62 22.60
N ALA A 233 -8.31 5.61 21.77
CA ALA A 233 -8.50 4.25 22.22
C ALA A 233 -7.23 3.63 22.79
N ALA A 234 -6.08 3.83 22.13
CA ALA A 234 -4.78 3.36 22.61
C ALA A 234 -4.39 4.02 23.94
N ALA A 235 -4.66 5.32 24.11
CA ALA A 235 -4.45 6.02 25.37
C ALA A 235 -5.35 5.45 26.49
N GLY A 236 -6.64 5.22 26.19
CA GLY A 236 -7.56 4.60 27.13
C GLY A 236 -7.13 3.18 27.55
N HIS A 237 -6.67 2.37 26.59
CA HIS A 237 -6.13 1.03 26.85
C HIS A 237 -4.88 1.09 27.73
N ALA A 238 -3.95 2.00 27.40
CA ALA A 238 -2.72 2.20 28.16
C ALA A 238 -2.95 2.61 29.62
N LEU A 239 -3.99 3.40 29.90
CA LEU A 239 -4.34 3.83 31.26
C LEU A 239 -4.95 2.72 32.12
N ARG A 240 -5.63 1.74 31.49
CA ARG A 240 -6.26 0.61 32.19
C ARG A 240 -5.31 -0.56 32.41
N GLY A 241 -4.32 -0.73 31.52
CA GLY A 241 -3.39 -1.85 31.56
C GLY A 241 -2.11 -1.57 32.36
N SER A 242 -1.47 -2.63 32.85
CA SER A 242 -0.11 -2.58 33.37
C SER A 242 0.95 -2.84 32.28
N ALA A 243 0.59 -2.69 31.00
CA ALA A 243 1.40 -3.14 29.88
C ALA A 243 2.80 -2.55 29.83
N VAL A 244 2.93 -1.28 30.22
CA VAL A 244 4.20 -0.54 30.29
C VAL A 244 5.23 -1.22 31.20
N ARG A 245 4.79 -2.06 32.15
CA ARG A 245 5.67 -2.79 33.08
C ARG A 245 6.14 -4.14 32.53
N ARG A 246 5.53 -4.64 31.45
CA ARG A 246 5.86 -5.95 30.84
C ARG A 246 7.06 -5.78 29.90
N GLU A 247 8.01 -6.70 29.95
CA GLU A 247 9.18 -6.67 29.06
C GLU A 247 8.84 -7.11 27.63
N GLY A 248 7.97 -8.11 27.50
CA GLY A 248 7.57 -8.70 26.21
C GLY A 248 8.71 -9.43 25.50
N ARG A 249 8.34 -10.30 24.56
CA ARG A 249 9.25 -10.97 23.63
C ARG A 249 9.15 -10.32 22.25
N GLY A 250 10.28 -10.17 21.57
CA GLY A 250 10.33 -9.70 20.19
C GLY A 250 9.67 -10.69 19.25
N ALA A 251 8.76 -10.21 18.40
CA ALA A 251 8.05 -11.03 17.43
C ALA A 251 8.70 -11.04 16.03
N GLY A 252 9.75 -10.24 15.82
CA GLY A 252 10.33 -10.07 14.49
C GLY A 252 11.06 -11.33 13.99
N THR A 253 10.90 -11.63 12.70
CA THR A 253 11.41 -12.86 12.08
C THR A 253 12.33 -12.55 10.89
N ALA A 254 11.75 -12.48 9.68
CA ALA A 254 12.46 -12.40 8.41
C ALA A 254 13.47 -11.24 8.41
N SER A 255 14.73 -11.57 8.09
CA SER A 255 15.83 -10.61 8.00
C SER A 255 16.09 -9.76 9.26
N LEU A 256 15.62 -10.19 10.44
CA LEU A 256 15.94 -9.55 11.72
C LEU A 256 16.96 -10.34 12.55
N ILE A 257 16.90 -11.67 12.45
CA ILE A 257 17.79 -12.59 13.18
C ILE A 257 19.11 -12.69 12.42
N ALA A 258 20.21 -12.27 13.06
CA ALA A 258 21.55 -12.27 12.48
C ALA A 258 22.49 -13.16 13.30
N ASP A 259 22.78 -14.37 12.82
CA ASP A 259 23.76 -15.28 13.41
C ASP A 259 24.66 -15.99 12.37
N GLY A 260 24.41 -15.78 11.07
CA GLY A 260 25.14 -16.40 9.99
C GLY A 260 26.27 -15.54 9.41
N ALA A 261 27.11 -16.16 8.59
CA ALA A 261 28.26 -15.53 7.95
C ALA A 261 27.96 -14.94 6.56
N ARG A 262 26.79 -15.24 5.97
CA ARG A 262 26.41 -14.81 4.62
C ARG A 262 25.76 -13.43 4.65
N GLU A 263 26.06 -12.60 3.65
CA GLU A 263 25.35 -11.34 3.45
C GLU A 263 24.09 -11.55 2.60
N LEU A 264 23.02 -10.85 2.96
CA LEU A 264 21.83 -10.68 2.11
C LEU A 264 22.09 -9.49 1.18
N ASP A 265 21.64 -9.56 -0.06
CA ASP A 265 21.54 -8.39 -0.95
C ASP A 265 20.07 -7.90 -0.95
N PRO A 266 19.69 -6.93 -0.09
CA PRO A 266 18.31 -6.47 -0.05
C PRO A 266 17.92 -5.74 -1.33
N GLN A 267 18.87 -5.18 -2.08
CA GLN A 267 18.58 -4.47 -3.31
C GLN A 267 18.21 -5.44 -4.44
N ALA A 268 18.84 -6.61 -4.49
CA ALA A 268 18.42 -7.68 -5.38
C ALA A 268 16.98 -8.15 -5.06
N VAL A 269 16.66 -8.35 -3.77
CA VAL A 269 15.30 -8.74 -3.34
C VAL A 269 14.28 -7.66 -3.70
N ILE A 270 14.58 -6.38 -3.42
CA ILE A 270 13.71 -5.25 -3.76
C ILE A 270 13.45 -5.20 -5.27
N THR A 271 14.50 -5.36 -6.08
CA THR A 271 14.37 -5.42 -7.54
C THR A 271 13.47 -6.58 -7.96
N GLY A 272 13.69 -7.77 -7.39
CA GLY A 272 12.87 -8.95 -7.67
C GLY A 272 11.39 -8.76 -7.34
N VAL A 273 11.06 -8.07 -6.24
CA VAL A 273 9.65 -7.72 -5.95
C VAL A 273 9.12 -6.71 -6.96
N GLN A 274 9.90 -5.67 -7.28
CA GLN A 274 9.50 -4.63 -8.23
C GLN A 274 9.21 -5.20 -9.63
N ASP A 275 10.00 -6.17 -10.08
CA ASP A 275 9.81 -6.88 -11.35
C ASP A 275 8.48 -7.66 -11.40
N GLU A 276 7.91 -7.99 -10.24
CA GLU A 276 6.64 -8.69 -10.15
C GLU A 276 5.45 -7.76 -9.88
N VAL A 277 5.65 -6.55 -9.33
CA VAL A 277 4.52 -5.66 -8.96
C VAL A 277 4.41 -4.38 -9.78
N LEU A 278 5.50 -3.87 -10.38
CA LEU A 278 5.46 -2.65 -11.19
C LEU A 278 4.83 -2.86 -12.57
N PRO A 279 5.09 -3.96 -13.31
CA PRO A 279 4.54 -4.16 -14.66
C PRO A 279 3.01 -4.20 -14.70
N TYR A 280 2.41 -3.54 -15.69
CA TYR A 280 0.96 -3.38 -15.79
C TYR A 280 0.25 -4.69 -16.12
N ASP A 281 0.86 -5.51 -16.95
CA ASP A 281 0.39 -6.84 -17.37
C ASP A 281 0.42 -7.89 -16.25
N LYS A 282 1.21 -7.67 -15.20
CA LYS A 282 1.21 -8.52 -13.99
C LYS A 282 0.23 -8.04 -12.93
N ASN A 283 0.23 -6.74 -12.64
CA ASN A 283 -0.44 -6.22 -11.44
C ASN A 283 -1.71 -5.39 -11.73
N LEU A 284 -1.73 -4.60 -12.81
CA LEU A 284 -2.93 -3.83 -13.18
C LEU A 284 -3.95 -4.70 -13.93
N PHE A 285 -3.47 -5.63 -14.76
CA PHE A 285 -4.27 -6.56 -15.56
C PHE A 285 -3.96 -8.00 -15.16
N ARG A 286 -4.50 -8.43 -14.02
CA ARG A 286 -4.13 -9.71 -13.42
C ARG A 286 -4.77 -10.87 -14.18
N THR A 287 -4.03 -11.96 -14.36
CA THR A 287 -4.56 -13.26 -14.80
C THR A 287 -4.23 -14.28 -13.73
N GLN A 288 -5.01 -15.36 -13.63
CA GLN A 288 -4.76 -16.44 -12.68
C GLN A 288 -3.36 -17.04 -12.90
N ARG A 289 -2.99 -17.25 -14.16
CA ARG A 289 -1.65 -17.74 -14.54
C ARG A 289 -0.55 -16.77 -14.11
N GLY A 290 -0.68 -15.48 -14.45
CA GLY A 290 0.33 -14.47 -14.13
C GLY A 290 0.52 -14.30 -12.62
N MET A 291 -0.57 -14.28 -11.85
CA MET A 291 -0.49 -14.22 -10.38
C MET A 291 0.21 -15.44 -9.80
N ARG A 292 -0.07 -16.66 -10.30
CA ARG A 292 0.60 -17.88 -9.88
C ARG A 292 2.11 -17.84 -10.15
N GLU A 293 2.51 -17.36 -11.34
CA GLU A 293 3.92 -17.22 -11.73
C GLU A 293 4.65 -16.18 -10.86
N SER A 294 4.04 -15.01 -10.64
CA SER A 294 4.58 -13.99 -9.75
C SER A 294 4.68 -14.50 -8.30
N LEU A 295 3.67 -15.21 -7.80
CA LEU A 295 3.70 -15.81 -6.46
C LEU A 295 4.83 -16.81 -6.29
N SER A 296 5.10 -17.66 -7.29
CA SER A 296 6.22 -18.60 -7.22
C SER A 296 7.57 -17.90 -7.03
N LYS A 297 7.78 -16.74 -7.68
CA LYS A 297 9.02 -15.96 -7.53
C LYS A 297 9.06 -15.22 -6.19
N LEU A 298 7.93 -14.65 -5.76
CA LEU A 298 7.84 -13.95 -4.48
C LEU A 298 7.99 -14.92 -3.29
N ASP A 299 7.49 -16.15 -3.39
CA ASP A 299 7.70 -17.20 -2.39
C ASP A 299 9.18 -17.62 -2.32
N ALA A 300 9.88 -17.68 -3.46
CA ALA A 300 11.33 -17.92 -3.48
C ALA A 300 12.11 -16.79 -2.78
N LEU A 301 11.80 -15.53 -3.10
CA LEU A 301 12.38 -14.36 -2.42
C LEU A 301 12.09 -14.37 -0.92
N TRP A 302 10.88 -14.79 -0.51
CA TRP A 302 10.57 -14.95 0.92
C TRP A 302 11.47 -15.98 1.58
N GLY A 303 11.73 -17.11 0.92
CA GLY A 303 12.67 -18.13 1.39
C GLY A 303 14.10 -17.59 1.59
N GLU A 304 14.57 -16.72 0.70
CA GLU A 304 15.89 -16.07 0.86
C GLU A 304 15.94 -15.17 2.11
N LEU A 305 14.83 -14.49 2.43
CA LEU A 305 14.71 -13.61 3.59
C LEU A 305 14.59 -14.35 4.94
N GLN A 306 14.34 -15.66 4.91
CA GLN A 306 14.39 -16.53 6.09
C GLN A 306 15.81 -16.92 6.49
N THR A 307 16.81 -16.55 5.68
CA THR A 307 18.21 -16.71 6.07
C THR A 307 18.54 -15.80 7.26
N ARG A 308 19.62 -16.12 7.97
CA ARG A 308 20.11 -15.34 9.11
C ARG A 308 21.40 -14.60 8.73
N PRO A 309 21.32 -13.55 7.90
CA PRO A 309 22.51 -12.93 7.35
C PRO A 309 23.31 -12.20 8.43
N ARG A 310 24.59 -11.96 8.14
CA ARG A 310 25.37 -10.96 8.89
C ARG A 310 24.77 -9.58 8.62
N GLN A 311 24.56 -8.79 9.67
CA GLN A 311 23.93 -7.48 9.55
C GLN A 311 24.56 -6.44 10.49
N ASP A 312 24.60 -5.22 10.00
CA ASP A 312 24.74 -3.97 10.75
C ASP A 312 23.40 -3.21 10.79
N ALA A 313 23.39 -2.01 11.37
CA ALA A 313 22.18 -1.19 11.46
C ALA A 313 21.56 -0.84 10.09
N PHE A 314 22.38 -0.62 9.07
CA PHE A 314 21.88 -0.24 7.74
C PHE A 314 21.27 -1.45 7.01
N SER A 315 22.01 -2.55 6.97
CA SER A 315 21.60 -3.78 6.29
C SER A 315 20.40 -4.46 6.95
N VAL A 316 20.25 -4.42 8.28
CA VAL A 316 19.03 -4.91 8.94
C VAL A 316 17.80 -4.10 8.53
N ILE A 317 17.90 -2.77 8.47
CA ILE A 317 16.79 -1.92 8.01
C ILE A 317 16.41 -2.29 6.58
N ARG A 318 17.40 -2.32 5.67
CA ARG A 318 17.16 -2.64 4.26
C ARG A 318 16.59 -4.05 4.07
N GLY A 319 17.06 -5.03 4.85
CA GLY A 319 16.52 -6.38 4.87
C GLY A 319 15.05 -6.42 5.31
N ARG A 320 14.70 -5.64 6.34
CA ARG A 320 13.31 -5.53 6.83
C ARG A 320 12.40 -4.81 5.85
N GLU A 321 12.86 -3.74 5.20
CA GLU A 321 12.14 -3.08 4.10
C GLU A 321 11.87 -4.06 2.94
N ALA A 322 12.88 -4.85 2.55
CA ALA A 322 12.74 -5.88 1.52
C ALA A 322 11.72 -6.96 1.93
N ALA A 323 11.79 -7.43 3.18
CA ALA A 323 10.84 -8.40 3.71
C ALA A 323 9.41 -7.87 3.73
N ALA A 324 9.22 -6.61 4.10
CA ALA A 324 7.91 -5.97 4.11
C ALA A 324 7.31 -5.85 2.71
N MET A 325 8.13 -5.50 1.71
CA MET A 325 7.72 -5.46 0.31
C MET A 325 7.35 -6.85 -0.22
N VAL A 326 8.17 -7.88 0.04
CA VAL A 326 7.86 -9.26 -0.38
C VAL A 326 6.56 -9.75 0.27
N ALA A 327 6.41 -9.58 1.59
CA ALA A 327 5.21 -9.99 2.31
C ALA A 327 3.95 -9.30 1.75
N THR A 328 4.03 -7.99 1.52
CA THR A 328 2.92 -7.22 0.94
C THR A 328 2.52 -7.71 -0.43
N ALA A 329 3.49 -7.99 -1.31
CA ALA A 329 3.21 -8.52 -2.64
C ALA A 329 2.56 -9.91 -2.59
N ARG A 330 3.00 -10.78 -1.66
CA ARG A 330 2.43 -12.12 -1.46
C ARG A 330 1.00 -12.06 -0.95
N TRP A 331 0.70 -11.20 0.03
CA TRP A 331 -0.67 -10.96 0.48
C TRP A 331 -1.55 -10.43 -0.65
N MET A 332 -1.06 -9.44 -1.40
CA MET A 332 -1.79 -8.86 -2.53
C MET A 332 -2.17 -9.91 -3.56
N TYR A 333 -1.20 -10.69 -4.07
CA TYR A 333 -1.47 -11.65 -5.14
C TYR A 333 -2.27 -12.87 -4.69
N ARG A 334 -2.07 -13.37 -3.46
CA ARG A 334 -2.89 -14.49 -2.95
C ARG A 334 -4.33 -14.06 -2.74
N THR A 335 -4.56 -12.90 -2.14
CA THR A 335 -5.93 -12.36 -1.97
C THR A 335 -6.60 -12.10 -3.30
N ALA A 336 -5.85 -11.54 -4.26
CA ALA A 336 -6.34 -11.30 -5.61
C ALA A 336 -6.64 -12.59 -6.39
N SER A 337 -5.94 -13.69 -6.13
CA SER A 337 -6.19 -14.99 -6.79
C SER A 337 -7.47 -15.66 -6.29
N GLU A 338 -7.89 -15.37 -5.05
CA GLU A 338 -9.17 -15.84 -4.53
C GLU A 338 -10.35 -14.99 -5.01
N ARG A 339 -10.12 -13.72 -5.39
CA ARG A 339 -11.16 -12.85 -5.95
C ARG A 339 -11.36 -13.09 -7.45
N LYS A 340 -12.21 -14.07 -7.80
CA LYS A 340 -12.50 -14.45 -9.20
C LYS A 340 -13.54 -13.54 -9.87
N GLU A 341 -13.33 -12.24 -9.79
CA GLU A 341 -14.17 -11.20 -10.40
C GLU A 341 -13.36 -9.92 -10.66
N THR A 342 -13.94 -8.97 -11.38
CA THR A 342 -13.38 -7.62 -11.52
C THR A 342 -14.23 -6.63 -10.73
N ARG A 343 -13.65 -6.04 -9.67
CA ARG A 343 -14.33 -5.13 -8.74
C ARG A 343 -13.40 -4.00 -8.33
N GLY A 344 -13.89 -2.76 -8.38
CA GLY A 344 -13.11 -1.59 -7.99
C GLY A 344 -11.81 -1.46 -8.79
N MET A 345 -10.65 -1.42 -8.12
CA MET A 345 -9.34 -1.42 -8.80
C MET A 345 -8.79 -2.81 -9.12
N HIS A 346 -9.35 -3.87 -8.52
CA HIS A 346 -8.98 -5.23 -8.85
C HIS A 346 -9.57 -5.61 -10.22
N LYS A 347 -8.69 -5.87 -11.20
CA LYS A 347 -9.06 -6.31 -12.54
C LYS A 347 -8.52 -7.70 -12.80
N HIS A 348 -9.41 -8.68 -12.81
CA HIS A 348 -9.11 -10.06 -13.15
C HIS A 348 -9.51 -10.32 -14.60
N MET A 349 -8.52 -10.48 -15.48
CA MET A 349 -8.74 -10.59 -16.92
C MET A 349 -9.49 -11.87 -17.31
N ASP A 350 -9.32 -12.96 -16.55
CA ASP A 350 -10.08 -14.20 -16.76
C ASP A 350 -11.53 -14.12 -16.21
N HIS A 351 -11.83 -13.10 -15.40
CA HIS A 351 -13.13 -12.89 -14.75
C HIS A 351 -13.52 -11.40 -14.82
N PRO A 352 -13.89 -10.89 -16.02
CA PRO A 352 -14.08 -9.45 -16.25
C PRO A 352 -15.37 -8.87 -15.65
N GLY A 353 -16.31 -9.72 -15.24
CA GLY A 353 -17.57 -9.32 -14.62
C GLY A 353 -17.51 -9.30 -13.09
N LEU A 354 -18.58 -8.77 -12.48
CA LEU A 354 -18.84 -8.95 -11.05
C LEU A 354 -19.38 -10.36 -10.81
N ASP A 355 -18.99 -10.97 -9.70
CA ASP A 355 -19.54 -12.25 -9.24
C ASP A 355 -20.50 -11.99 -8.05
N PRO A 356 -21.81 -12.29 -8.18
CA PRO A 356 -22.77 -12.08 -7.11
C PRO A 356 -22.47 -12.92 -5.85
N ASN A 357 -21.62 -13.95 -5.93
CA ASN A 357 -21.23 -14.77 -4.78
C ASN A 357 -20.03 -14.19 -4.01
N GLN A 358 -19.37 -13.15 -4.52
CA GLN A 358 -18.15 -12.57 -3.94
C GLN A 358 -18.39 -11.20 -3.27
N GLN A 359 -19.49 -11.11 -2.51
CA GLN A 359 -19.90 -9.88 -1.81
C GLN A 359 -19.24 -9.71 -0.42
N ARG A 360 -18.34 -10.61 -0.04
CA ARG A 360 -17.63 -10.57 1.24
C ARG A 360 -16.25 -9.96 1.07
N ARG A 361 -15.79 -9.29 2.13
CA ARG A 361 -14.39 -8.88 2.27
C ARG A 361 -13.53 -10.11 2.41
N LEU A 362 -12.30 -10.05 1.90
CA LEU A 362 -11.31 -11.10 2.07
C LEU A 362 -10.33 -10.69 3.17
N LEU A 363 -10.18 -11.57 4.14
CA LEU A 363 -9.17 -11.46 5.19
C LEU A 363 -7.95 -12.29 4.79
N THR A 364 -6.78 -11.72 5.02
CA THR A 364 -5.50 -12.32 4.67
C THR A 364 -4.54 -12.20 5.82
N GLY A 365 -3.72 -13.21 6.04
CA GLY A 365 -2.70 -13.18 7.08
C GLY A 365 -1.68 -14.30 6.90
N GLY A 366 -0.81 -14.43 7.89
CA GLY A 366 0.33 -15.35 7.84
C GLY A 366 1.51 -14.82 7.03
N LEU A 367 2.68 -15.39 7.27
CA LEU A 367 3.94 -15.00 6.63
C LEU A 367 4.50 -16.17 5.83
N ASP A 368 4.90 -17.26 6.47
CA ASP A 368 5.43 -18.42 5.75
C ASP A 368 4.36 -19.09 4.91
N GLN A 369 3.20 -19.35 5.54
CA GLN A 369 1.98 -19.77 4.86
C GLN A 369 0.97 -18.64 4.91
N VAL A 370 0.83 -17.95 3.78
CA VAL A 370 -0.19 -16.93 3.61
C VAL A 370 -1.54 -17.61 3.34
N TRP A 371 -2.51 -17.35 4.21
CA TRP A 371 -3.89 -17.79 4.06
C TRP A 371 -4.80 -16.64 3.63
N VAL A 372 -5.90 -16.99 2.98
CA VAL A 372 -6.97 -16.06 2.57
C VAL A 372 -8.31 -16.71 2.93
N ARG A 373 -9.23 -15.94 3.51
CA ARG A 373 -10.58 -16.41 3.82
C ARG A 373 -11.61 -15.30 3.66
N PRO A 374 -12.85 -15.61 3.27
CA PRO A 374 -13.94 -14.66 3.38
C PRO A 374 -14.15 -14.25 4.85
N GLU A 375 -14.43 -12.97 5.07
CA GLU A 375 -14.90 -12.52 6.37
C GLU A 375 -16.28 -13.14 6.65
N ARG A 376 -16.40 -13.79 7.81
CA ARG A 376 -17.70 -14.32 8.28
C ARG A 376 -18.61 -13.13 8.55
N GLU A 377 -19.92 -13.28 8.33
CA GLU A 377 -20.87 -12.29 8.84
C GLU A 377 -20.61 -12.11 10.33
N LEU A 378 -20.28 -10.88 10.74
CA LEU A 378 -20.52 -10.48 12.11
C LEU A 378 -22.01 -10.75 12.34
N ALA A 379 -22.35 -11.52 13.37
CA ALA A 379 -23.73 -11.62 13.82
C ALA A 379 -24.24 -10.18 13.91
N GLN A 380 -25.31 -9.87 13.17
CA GLN A 380 -25.87 -8.52 13.16
C GLN A 380 -25.97 -8.06 14.62
N PRO A 381 -25.41 -6.89 15.00
CA PRO A 381 -25.78 -6.30 16.27
C PRO A 381 -27.31 -6.24 16.27
N ALA A 382 -27.93 -6.80 17.31
CA ALA A 382 -29.36 -6.94 17.43
C ALA A 382 -30.04 -5.67 16.91
N GLN A 383 -30.94 -5.86 15.94
CA GLN A 383 -31.71 -4.78 15.31
C GLN A 383 -32.04 -3.72 16.37
N PHE A 384 -31.62 -2.48 16.13
CA PHE A 384 -32.25 -1.34 16.78
C PHE A 384 -33.72 -1.39 16.34
N VAL A 385 -34.54 -2.07 17.14
CA VAL A 385 -35.97 -1.92 17.11
C VAL A 385 -36.19 -0.47 17.46
N ALA A 386 -36.52 0.34 16.46
CA ALA A 386 -37.01 1.68 16.65
C ALA A 386 -38.30 1.56 17.47
N ALA A 387 -38.18 1.68 18.79
CA ALA A 387 -39.31 1.91 19.66
C ALA A 387 -39.74 3.37 19.47
N ASN A 388 -40.52 3.62 18.42
CA ASN A 388 -41.35 4.81 18.35
C ASN A 388 -42.75 4.43 18.84
N ALA A 389 -43.00 4.83 20.08
CA ALA A 389 -44.34 5.12 20.60
C ALA A 389 -44.81 6.47 20.07
#